data_AF-A0A0K8V508-F1
#
_entry.id   AF-A0A0K8V508-F1
#
_cell.length_a   1.000
_cell.length_b   1.000
_cell.length_c   1.000
_cell.angle_alpha   90.00
_cell.angle_beta   90.00
_cell.angle_gamma   90.00
#
_symmetry.space_group_name_H-M   'P 1'
#
loop_
_entity.id
_entity.type
_entity.pdbx_description
1 polymer ?
#
loop_
_entity_poly.entity_id
_entity_poly.type
_entity_poly.pdbx_seq_one_letter_code
_entity_poly.pdbx_strand_id
1 'polypeptide(L)'
;MAVAKAYSDAVKTLPYGTEYTYGTSATSMYYTTGSTRDWVYNEQGIRISYTIEFRDTGRFGFILPAIQILPHCEDTLAGILALVKKAKELKYLELKYTV
;
A
#
# COMPACT_ATOMS: atom_id res chain seq x y z
N MET A 1 11.56 3.80 0.50
CA MET A 1 10.72 2.57 0.41
C MET A 1 10.48 1.86 1.75
N ALA A 2 10.98 2.34 2.90
CA ALA A 2 10.81 1.64 4.19
C ALA A 2 9.34 1.41 4.59
N VAL A 3 8.45 2.36 4.29
CA VAL A 3 7.00 2.27 4.55
C VAL A 3 6.35 1.12 3.77
N ALA A 4 6.65 1.00 2.46
CA ALA A 4 6.12 -0.08 1.63
C ALA A 4 6.68 -1.46 2.04
N LYS A 5 7.96 -1.52 2.43
CA LYS A 5 8.55 -2.74 3.00
C LYS A 5 7.81 -3.16 4.28
N ALA A 6 7.49 -2.21 5.17
CA ALA A 6 6.77 -2.52 6.40
C ALA A 6 5.37 -3.10 6.14
N TYR A 7 4.65 -2.58 5.13
CA TYR A 7 3.39 -3.18 4.69
C TYR A 7 3.60 -4.63 4.24
N SER A 8 4.53 -4.85 3.30
CA SER A 8 4.80 -6.18 2.74
C SER A 8 5.24 -7.19 3.80
N ASP A 9 6.13 -6.80 4.72
CA ASP A 9 6.60 -7.68 5.79
C ASP A 9 5.44 -8.07 6.72
N ALA A 10 4.59 -7.11 7.10
CA ALA A 10 3.47 -7.38 8.00
C ALA A 10 2.46 -8.36 7.39
N VAL A 11 2.08 -8.14 6.13
CA VAL A 11 1.15 -9.04 5.42
C VAL A 11 1.73 -10.45 5.30
N LYS A 12 3.01 -10.56 4.95
CA LYS A 12 3.68 -11.87 4.79
C LYS A 12 3.72 -12.70 6.07
N THR A 13 3.63 -12.07 7.25
CA THR A 13 3.60 -12.79 8.54
C THR A 13 2.25 -13.39 8.90
N LEU A 14 1.17 -13.03 8.21
CA LEU A 14 -0.15 -13.60 8.46
C LEU A 14 -0.25 -15.05 7.96
N PRO A 15 -1.21 -15.85 8.46
CA PRO A 15 -1.34 -17.27 8.11
C PRO A 15 -1.49 -17.55 6.61
N TYR A 16 -1.95 -16.56 5.83
CA TYR A 16 -2.13 -16.67 4.39
C TYR A 16 -0.83 -16.52 3.59
N GLY A 17 0.24 -16.01 4.20
CA GLY A 17 1.56 -15.86 3.57
C GLY A 17 1.54 -15.02 2.29
N THR A 18 0.62 -14.05 2.17
CA THR A 18 0.47 -13.28 0.93
C THR A 18 1.68 -12.38 0.71
N GLU A 19 2.28 -12.48 -0.47
CA GLU A 19 3.47 -11.72 -0.84
C GLU A 19 3.09 -10.50 -1.69
N TYR A 20 3.51 -9.33 -1.24
CA TYR A 20 3.41 -8.09 -2.01
C TYR A 20 4.80 -7.70 -2.52
N THR A 21 4.87 -7.26 -3.77
CA THR A 21 6.04 -6.53 -4.27
C THR A 21 5.82 -5.04 -4.08
N TYR A 22 6.91 -4.25 -4.07
CA TYR A 22 6.83 -2.81 -3.89
C TYR A 22 7.93 -2.09 -4.66
N GLY A 23 7.65 -0.83 -5.01
CA GLY A 23 8.54 0.02 -5.78
C GLY A 23 7.81 1.24 -6.30
N THR A 24 8.41 1.92 -7.29
CA THR A 24 7.72 3.00 -8.01
C THR A 24 6.73 2.41 -9.01
N SER A 25 5.72 3.19 -9.41
CA SER A 25 4.80 2.86 -10.51
C SER A 25 5.51 2.27 -11.73
N ALA A 26 6.58 2.96 -12.17
CA ALA A 26 7.30 2.64 -13.39
C ALA A 26 8.05 1.30 -13.31
N THR A 27 8.55 0.95 -12.12
CA THR A 27 9.35 -0.26 -11.92
C THR A 27 8.50 -1.47 -11.50
N SER A 28 7.40 -1.24 -10.79
CA SER A 28 6.55 -2.31 -10.24
C SER A 28 5.36 -2.63 -11.12
N MET A 29 4.96 -1.70 -12.00
CA MET A 29 3.87 -1.90 -12.97
C MET A 29 4.32 -1.41 -14.35
N TYR A 30 3.99 -0.16 -14.68
CA TYR A 30 4.27 0.47 -15.97
C TYR A 30 4.29 2.00 -15.83
N TYR A 31 4.81 2.69 -16.85
CA TYR A 31 4.80 4.15 -16.90
C TYR A 31 3.38 4.68 -17.10
N THR A 32 2.97 5.61 -16.24
CA THR A 32 1.67 6.28 -16.34
C THR A 32 1.82 7.74 -15.93
N THR A 33 0.92 8.59 -16.42
CA THR A 33 0.79 10.00 -16.00
C THR A 33 -0.59 10.23 -15.38
N GLY A 34 -0.76 11.31 -14.62
CA GLY A 34 -2.07 11.70 -14.09
C GLY A 34 -2.62 10.82 -12.97
N SER A 35 -1.79 10.01 -12.31
CA SER A 35 -2.26 9.19 -11.19
C SER A 35 -2.57 10.05 -9.97
N THR A 36 -3.60 9.67 -9.20
CA THR A 36 -3.97 10.37 -7.96
C THR A 36 -2.79 10.47 -7.00
N ARG A 37 -1.99 9.40 -6.88
CA ARG A 37 -0.83 9.39 -5.98
C ARG A 37 0.24 10.40 -6.39
N ASP A 38 0.49 10.57 -7.69
CA ASP A 38 1.53 11.50 -8.17
C ASP A 38 1.08 12.95 -7.94
N TRP A 39 -0.20 13.24 -8.19
CA TRP A 39 -0.78 14.56 -7.91
C TRP A 39 -0.77 14.88 -6.40
N VAL A 40 -1.20 13.95 -5.55
CA VAL A 40 -1.18 14.11 -4.09
C VAL A 40 0.25 14.31 -3.57
N TYR A 41 1.22 13.58 -4.12
CA TYR A 41 2.62 13.71 -3.71
C TYR A 41 3.23 15.04 -4.16
N ASN A 42 3.07 15.41 -5.44
CA ASN A 42 3.71 16.60 -6.01
C ASN A 42 2.97 17.89 -5.68
N GLU A 43 1.67 17.97 -5.95
CA GLU A 43 0.90 19.21 -5.83
C GLU A 43 0.47 19.48 -4.38
N GLN A 44 0.15 18.43 -3.62
CA GLN A 44 -0.24 18.57 -2.22
C GLN A 44 0.92 18.36 -1.24
N GLY A 45 2.10 17.92 -1.70
CA GLY A 45 3.26 17.69 -0.83
C GLY A 45 3.02 16.62 0.24
N ILE A 46 2.04 15.73 0.04
CA ILE A 46 1.69 14.68 1.01
C ILE A 46 2.60 13.47 0.78
N ARG A 47 3.46 13.19 1.76
CA ARG A 47 4.49 12.14 1.67
C ARG A 47 3.92 10.72 1.70
N ILE A 48 2.75 10.54 2.31
CA ILE A 48 2.07 9.24 2.38
C ILE A 48 1.10 9.15 1.20
N SER A 49 1.67 8.86 0.04
CA SER A 49 0.93 8.71 -1.21
C SER A 49 1.26 7.36 -1.83
N TYR A 50 0.34 6.41 -1.71
CA TYR A 50 0.55 5.00 -2.10
C TYR A 50 -0.66 4.48 -2.87
N THR A 51 -0.40 3.53 -3.77
CA THR A 51 -1.43 2.66 -4.34
C THR A 51 -1.12 1.25 -3.89
N ILE A 52 -2.14 0.54 -3.47
CA ILE A 52 -2.04 -0.87 -3.09
C ILE A 52 -2.92 -1.64 -4.09
N GLU A 53 -2.28 -2.48 -4.89
CA GLU A 53 -2.98 -3.41 -5.78
C GLU A 53 -3.20 -4.71 -5.02
N PHE A 54 -4.46 -5.10 -4.88
CA PHE A 54 -4.88 -6.18 -3.98
C PHE A 54 -4.76 -7.57 -4.59
N ARG A 55 -5.20 -8.60 -3.85
CA ARG A 55 -5.24 -9.97 -4.33
C ARG A 55 -6.16 -10.08 -5.57
N ASP A 56 -5.93 -11.01 -6.49
CA ASP A 56 -4.80 -11.94 -6.58
C ASP A 56 -3.82 -11.53 -7.70
N THR A 57 -2.92 -12.43 -8.08
CA THR A 57 -1.93 -12.18 -9.14
C THR A 57 -2.43 -12.56 -10.55
N GLY A 58 -3.75 -12.68 -10.73
CA GLY A 58 -4.38 -12.87 -12.04
C GLY A 58 -5.10 -14.19 -12.27
N ARG A 59 -5.20 -15.07 -11.27
CA ARG A 59 -6.00 -16.31 -11.40
C ARG A 59 -7.49 -16.00 -11.43
N PHE A 60 -7.95 -15.12 -10.56
CA PHE A 60 -9.33 -14.62 -10.51
C PHE A 60 -9.42 -13.15 -10.89
N GLY A 61 -8.35 -12.37 -10.66
CA GLY A 61 -8.30 -10.94 -10.95
C GLY A 61 -9.47 -10.20 -10.31
N PHE A 62 -10.22 -9.45 -11.12
CA PHE A 62 -11.34 -8.64 -10.64
C PHE A 62 -12.53 -9.44 -10.08
N ILE A 63 -12.61 -10.75 -10.35
CA ILE A 63 -13.71 -11.62 -9.90
C ILE A 63 -13.20 -12.57 -8.80
N LEU A 64 -12.52 -12.00 -7.80
CA LEU A 64 -11.99 -12.75 -6.67
C LEU A 64 -13.13 -13.44 -5.89
N PRO A 65 -13.04 -14.74 -5.58
CA PRO A 65 -14.10 -15.46 -4.87
C PRO A 65 -14.41 -14.84 -3.51
N ALA A 66 -15.70 -14.77 -3.13
CA ALA A 66 -16.14 -14.13 -1.89
C ALA A 66 -15.47 -14.70 -0.61
N ILE A 67 -15.06 -15.97 -0.63
CA ILE A 67 -14.31 -16.59 0.49
C ILE A 67 -12.95 -15.92 0.76
N GLN A 68 -12.41 -15.16 -0.21
CA GLN A 68 -11.17 -14.40 -0.06
C GLN A 68 -11.38 -13.02 0.60
N ILE A 69 -12.61 -12.55 0.78
CA ILE A 69 -12.89 -11.20 1.32
C ILE A 69 -12.29 -11.04 2.71
N LEU A 70 -12.61 -11.94 3.65
CA LEU A 70 -12.09 -11.84 5.02
C LEU A 70 -10.56 -11.99 5.08
N PRO A 71 -9.94 -13.03 4.48
CA PRO A 71 -8.48 -13.12 4.40
C PRO A 71 -7.80 -11.88 3.81
N HIS A 72 -8.42 -11.29 2.77
CA HIS A 72 -7.89 -10.10 2.13
C HIS A 72 -8.00 -8.85 3.03
N CYS A 73 -9.11 -8.68 3.74
CA CYS A 73 -9.29 -7.57 4.67
C CYS A 73 -8.32 -7.66 5.86
N GLU A 74 -8.06 -8.86 6.37
CA GLU A 74 -7.09 -9.09 7.45
C GLU A 74 -5.67 -8.72 7.03
N ASP A 75 -5.23 -9.18 5.86
CA ASP A 75 -3.97 -8.74 5.23
C ASP A 75 -3.90 -7.21 5.14
N THR A 76 -4.93 -6.62 4.53
CA THR A 76 -4.95 -5.18 4.23
C THR A 76 -4.89 -4.36 5.50
N LEU A 77 -5.62 -4.74 6.55
CA LEU A 77 -5.58 -4.05 7.83
C LEU A 77 -4.19 -4.16 8.50
N ALA A 78 -3.61 -5.36 8.54
CA ALA A 78 -2.28 -5.56 9.12
C ALA A 78 -1.21 -4.73 8.38
N GLY A 79 -1.27 -4.73 7.05
CA GLY A 79 -0.39 -3.93 6.20
C GLY A 79 -0.57 -2.42 6.43
N ILE A 80 -1.80 -1.90 6.46
CA ILE A 80 -2.09 -0.48 6.70
C ILE A 80 -1.59 -0.04 8.08
N LEU A 81 -1.80 -0.85 9.13
CA LEU A 81 -1.31 -0.54 10.47
C LEU A 81 0.22 -0.43 10.50
N ALA A 82 0.92 -1.36 9.84
CA ALA A 82 2.38 -1.33 9.74
C ALA A 82 2.89 -0.13 8.91
N LEU A 83 2.19 0.18 7.82
CA LEU A 83 2.44 1.34 6.96
C LEU A 83 2.35 2.63 7.77
N VAL A 84 1.23 2.85 8.48
CA VAL A 84 0.98 4.04 9.30
C VAL A 84 2.00 4.14 10.44
N LYS A 85 2.29 3.03 11.12
CA LYS A 85 3.31 2.99 12.18
C LYS A 85 4.68 3.41 11.65
N LYS A 86 5.13 2.82 10.54
CA LYS A 86 6.43 3.17 9.93
C LYS A 86 6.46 4.61 9.43
N ALA A 87 5.37 5.10 8.85
CA ALA A 87 5.27 6.49 8.41
C ALA A 87 5.33 7.48 9.60
N LYS A 88 4.72 7.13 10.73
CA LYS A 88 4.84 7.89 11.98
C LYS A 88 6.29 7.98 12.47
N GLU A 89 7.00 6.85 12.52
CA GLU A 89 8.42 6.78 12.91
C GLU A 89 9.30 7.67 12.03
N LEU A 90 8.98 7.78 10.74
CA LEU A 90 9.68 8.62 9.78
C LEU A 90 9.20 10.08 9.75
N LYS A 91 8.27 10.46 10.63
CA LYS A 91 7.68 11.81 10.71
C LYS A 91 6.95 12.24 9.44
N TYR A 92 6.32 11.29 8.73
CA TYR A 92 5.54 11.59 7.52
C TYR A 92 4.07 11.95 7.83
N LEU A 93 3.64 11.80 9.07
CA LEU A 93 2.29 12.11 9.57
C LEU A 93 2.22 13.45 10.30
N GLU A 94 3.26 14.28 10.22
CA GLU A 94 3.23 15.62 10.80
C GLU A 94 2.19 16.50 10.08
N LEU A 95 1.50 17.34 10.83
CA LEU A 95 0.51 18.25 10.27
C LEU A 95 1.20 19.22 9.31
N LYS A 96 0.71 19.27 8.07
CA LYS A 96 1.18 20.22 7.07
C LYS A 96 0.79 21.66 7.42
N TYR A 97 -0.38 21.83 8.02
CA TYR A 97 -0.91 23.12 8.45
C TYR A 97 -1.23 23.04 9.95
N THR A 98 -0.78 24.03 10.70
CA THR A 98 -1.24 24.28 12.07
C THR A 98 -2.34 25.34 12.02
N VAL A 99 -3.42 25.13 12.76
CA VAL A 99 -4.50 26.11 12.93
C VAL A 99 -4.01 27.26 13.79
#